data_AF-X0YW95-F1
#
_entry.id   AF-X0YW95-F1
#
_cell.length_a   1.000
_cell.length_b   1.000
_cell.length_c   1.000
_cell.angle_alpha   90.00
_cell.angle_beta   90.00
_cell.angle_gamma   90.00
#
_symmetry.space_group_name_H-M   'P 1'
#
loop_
_entity.id
_entity.type
_entity.pdbx_description
1 polymer ?
#
loop_
_entity_poly.entity_id
_entity_poly.type
_entity_poly.pdbx_seq_one_letter_code
_entity_poly.pdbx_strand_id
1 'polypeptide(L)'
;MELMQLMEDWKGFTALSDVDKGEGYEQKLKETIDLLSNAQRLPAHRHEYLLREALTTSDFPYLFGDILDRQVLASYKAVDPVWKAFTKMSTNRDFRVSRRFAITGGDQYLAEVAEKGEYLASERTEDYYDLSVLKYGRQFDISWETLINDDLGALKDTPERFARAAV
;
A
#
# COMPACT_ATOMS: atom_id res chain seq x y z
N MET A 1 3.08 -19.95 -11.69
CA MET A 1 4.42 -19.38 -11.96
C MET A 1 4.33 -18.01 -12.65
N GLU A 2 3.26 -17.71 -13.38
CA GLU A 2 2.99 -16.39 -14.00
C GLU A 2 2.99 -15.17 -13.04
N LEU A 3 2.48 -15.33 -11.81
CA LEU A 3 2.29 -14.19 -10.89
C LEU A 3 3.60 -13.62 -10.30
N MET A 4 4.64 -14.45 -10.20
CA MET A 4 5.98 -14.01 -9.76
C MET A 4 6.73 -13.28 -10.89
N GLN A 5 6.53 -13.69 -12.14
CA GLN A 5 7.08 -13.00 -13.32
C GLN A 5 6.46 -11.61 -13.54
N LEU A 6 5.17 -11.45 -13.23
CA LEU A 6 4.48 -10.16 -13.31
C LEU A 6 4.96 -9.14 -12.25
N MET A 7 5.54 -9.61 -11.14
CA MET A 7 6.16 -8.76 -10.12
C MET A 7 7.57 -8.29 -10.49
N GLU A 8 8.27 -8.98 -11.38
CA GLU A 8 9.65 -8.65 -11.79
C GLU A 8 9.68 -7.65 -12.96
N ASP A 9 8.74 -7.73 -13.89
CA ASP A 9 8.61 -6.81 -15.04
C ASP A 9 7.19 -6.24 -15.09
N TRP A 10 6.99 -5.02 -14.59
CA TRP A 10 5.71 -4.27 -14.64
C TRP A 10 5.21 -3.93 -16.07
N LYS A 11 5.80 -4.54 -17.10
CA LYS A 11 5.44 -4.34 -18.51
C LYS A 11 4.06 -4.93 -18.78
N GLY A 12 3.07 -4.05 -18.95
CA GLY A 12 1.68 -4.42 -19.24
C GLY A 12 0.71 -4.15 -18.09
N PHE A 13 1.18 -3.67 -16.95
CA PHE A 13 0.30 -3.17 -15.89
C PHE A 13 -0.24 -1.79 -16.27
N THR A 14 -1.46 -1.74 -16.77
CA THR A 14 -2.27 -0.52 -16.80
C THR A 14 -2.98 -0.41 -15.46
N ALA A 15 -2.71 0.65 -14.71
CA ALA A 15 -3.52 0.94 -13.54
C ALA A 15 -4.96 1.14 -14.01
N LEU A 16 -5.92 0.60 -13.27
CA LEU A 16 -7.34 0.69 -13.65
C LEU A 16 -7.87 2.14 -13.65
N SER A 17 -7.13 3.07 -13.03
CA SER A 17 -7.33 4.53 -13.16
C SER A 17 -7.08 5.04 -14.58
N ASP A 18 -6.23 4.36 -15.33
CA ASP A 18 -5.68 4.80 -16.62
C ASP A 18 -6.42 4.14 -17.80
N VAL A 19 -7.35 3.22 -17.52
CA VAL A 19 -8.23 2.61 -18.51
C VAL A 19 -9.37 3.59 -18.81
N ASP A 20 -9.54 3.94 -20.08
CA ASP A 20 -10.62 4.83 -20.53
C ASP A 20 -11.99 4.19 -20.24
N LYS A 21 -12.71 4.76 -19.28
CA LYS A 21 -14.02 4.28 -18.82
C LYS A 21 -15.05 4.80 -19.82
N GLY A 22 -15.27 4.04 -20.89
CA GLY A 22 -16.21 4.37 -21.96
C GLY A 22 -17.63 4.69 -21.47
N GLU A 23 -18.47 5.24 -22.37
CA GLU A 23 -19.83 5.67 -22.03
C GLU A 23 -20.67 4.56 -21.38
N GLY A 24 -21.38 4.90 -20.29
CA GLY A 24 -22.25 3.96 -19.57
C GLY A 24 -21.54 2.99 -18.62
N TYR A 25 -20.25 3.18 -18.33
CA TYR A 25 -19.46 2.34 -17.41
C TYR A 25 -20.15 2.10 -16.05
N GLU A 26 -20.70 3.15 -15.43
CA GLU A 26 -21.35 3.03 -14.11
C GLU A 26 -22.62 2.16 -14.15
N GLN A 27 -23.36 2.19 -15.25
CA GLN A 27 -24.56 1.36 -15.43
C GLN A 27 -24.17 -0.11 -15.58
N LYS A 28 -23.14 -0.40 -16.39
CA LYS A 28 -22.59 -1.75 -16.56
C LYS A 28 -22.00 -2.30 -15.27
N LEU A 29 -21.28 -1.46 -14.51
CA LEU A 29 -20.76 -1.81 -13.19
C LEU A 29 -21.89 -2.17 -12.23
N LYS A 30 -22.95 -1.35 -12.18
CA LYS A 30 -24.12 -1.61 -11.35
C LYS A 30 -24.79 -2.93 -11.72
N GLU A 31 -25.03 -3.16 -13.00
CA GLU A 31 -25.64 -4.41 -13.50
C GLU A 31 -24.78 -5.63 -13.14
N THR A 32 -23.45 -5.50 -13.24
CA THR A 32 -22.52 -6.56 -12.84
C THR A 32 -22.59 -6.86 -11.34
N ILE A 33 -22.65 -5.80 -10.50
CA ILE A 33 -22.80 -5.95 -9.05
C ILE A 33 -24.15 -6.58 -8.71
N ASP A 34 -25.23 -6.17 -9.37
CA ASP A 34 -26.57 -6.72 -9.18
C ASP A 34 -26.62 -8.21 -9.56
N LEU A 35 -25.90 -8.60 -10.63
CA LEU A 35 -25.76 -10.00 -11.02
C LEU A 35 -24.93 -10.79 -10.00
N LEU A 36 -23.76 -10.29 -9.58
CA LEU A 36 -22.88 -10.98 -8.61
C LEU A 36 -23.54 -11.16 -7.24
N SER A 37 -24.23 -10.14 -6.75
CA SER A 37 -24.93 -10.15 -5.47
C SER A 37 -26.29 -10.88 -5.51
N ASN A 38 -26.71 -11.35 -6.69
CA ASN A 38 -28.05 -11.89 -6.94
C ASN A 38 -29.16 -10.95 -6.40
N ALA A 39 -29.03 -9.65 -6.66
CA ALA A 39 -29.97 -8.63 -6.20
C ALA A 39 -31.41 -8.90 -6.68
N GLN A 40 -31.55 -9.52 -7.85
CA GLN A 40 -32.84 -9.89 -8.46
C GLN A 40 -33.45 -11.19 -7.87
N ARG A 41 -32.78 -11.85 -6.90
CA ARG A 41 -33.25 -13.08 -6.24
C ARG A 41 -33.62 -14.19 -7.22
N LEU A 42 -32.80 -14.38 -8.23
CA LEU A 42 -32.98 -15.43 -9.23
C LEU A 42 -32.75 -16.81 -8.60
N PRO A 43 -33.45 -17.87 -9.07
CA PRO A 43 -33.16 -19.24 -8.70
C PRO A 43 -31.70 -19.63 -8.99
N ALA A 44 -31.09 -20.45 -8.13
CA ALA A 44 -29.66 -20.79 -8.18
C ALA A 44 -29.19 -21.23 -9.58
N HIS A 45 -29.94 -22.11 -10.25
CA HIS A 45 -29.61 -22.59 -11.59
C HIS A 45 -29.58 -21.48 -12.65
N ARG A 46 -30.47 -20.49 -12.54
CA ARG A 46 -30.58 -19.38 -13.49
C ARG A 46 -29.48 -18.36 -13.24
N HIS A 47 -29.18 -18.10 -11.96
CA HIS A 47 -28.09 -17.22 -11.55
C HIS A 47 -26.73 -17.78 -12.01
N GLU A 48 -26.49 -19.07 -11.79
CA GLU A 48 -25.28 -19.76 -12.23
C GLU A 48 -25.12 -19.74 -13.76
N TYR A 49 -26.21 -19.98 -14.50
CA TYR A 49 -26.21 -19.90 -15.95
C TYR A 49 -25.83 -18.51 -16.47
N LEU A 50 -26.45 -17.46 -15.92
CA LEU A 50 -26.16 -16.07 -16.32
C LEU A 50 -24.74 -15.63 -15.95
N LEU A 51 -24.24 -16.06 -14.78
CA LEU A 51 -22.85 -15.82 -14.39
C LEU A 51 -21.87 -16.48 -15.35
N ARG A 52 -22.14 -17.74 -15.71
CA ARG A 52 -21.30 -18.50 -16.63
C ARG A 52 -21.28 -17.88 -18.02
N GLU A 53 -22.42 -17.42 -18.50
CA GLU A 53 -22.54 -16.68 -19.77
C GLU A 53 -21.76 -15.37 -19.72
N ALA A 54 -21.98 -14.55 -18.68
CA ALA A 54 -21.33 -13.26 -18.51
C ALA A 54 -19.79 -13.36 -18.39
N LEU A 55 -19.26 -14.40 -17.74
CA LEU A 55 -17.81 -14.64 -17.62
C LEU A 55 -17.13 -15.02 -18.94
N THR A 56 -17.89 -15.52 -19.92
CA THR A 56 -17.35 -15.89 -21.24
C THR A 56 -17.33 -14.75 -22.24
N THR A 57 -18.10 -13.69 -22.02
CA THR A 57 -18.14 -12.51 -22.89
C THR A 57 -16.92 -11.62 -22.65
N SER A 58 -16.28 -11.18 -23.74
CA SER A 58 -15.03 -10.39 -23.72
C SER A 58 -15.09 -9.04 -23.02
N ASP A 59 -16.28 -8.51 -22.75
CA ASP A 59 -16.48 -7.15 -22.23
C ASP A 59 -16.46 -7.08 -20.69
N PHE A 60 -16.58 -8.22 -20.01
CA PHE A 60 -16.62 -8.33 -18.55
C PHE A 60 -15.29 -8.49 -17.80
N PRO A 61 -14.16 -8.92 -18.38
CA PRO A 61 -12.91 -9.11 -17.63
C PRO A 61 -12.44 -7.84 -16.91
N TYR A 62 -12.55 -6.67 -17.56
CA TYR A 62 -12.15 -5.39 -16.98
C TYR A 62 -13.08 -4.93 -15.86
N LEU A 63 -14.41 -5.05 -16.06
CA LEU A 63 -15.41 -4.68 -15.05
C LEU A 63 -15.33 -5.59 -13.81
N PHE A 64 -15.13 -6.89 -14.04
CA PHE A 64 -14.96 -7.85 -12.96
C PHE A 64 -13.67 -7.60 -12.17
N GLY A 65 -12.57 -7.25 -12.85
CA GLY A 65 -11.34 -6.80 -12.22
C GLY A 65 -11.56 -5.59 -11.30
N ASP A 66 -12.28 -4.56 -11.76
CA ASP A 66 -12.61 -3.38 -10.93
C ASP A 66 -13.41 -3.76 -9.68
N ILE A 67 -14.42 -4.62 -9.84
CA ILE A 67 -15.25 -5.04 -8.71
C ILE A 67 -14.43 -5.84 -7.70
N LEU A 68 -13.57 -6.75 -8.17
CA LEU A 68 -12.66 -7.49 -7.31
C LEU A 68 -11.68 -6.56 -6.60
N ASP A 69 -11.05 -5.61 -7.29
CA ASP A 69 -10.12 -4.66 -6.68
C ASP A 69 -10.80 -3.81 -5.61
N ARG A 70 -12.01 -3.30 -5.89
CA ARG A 70 -12.80 -2.54 -4.91
C ARG A 70 -13.23 -3.40 -3.73
N GLN A 71 -13.61 -4.65 -3.97
CA GLN A 71 -14.00 -5.58 -2.91
C GLN A 71 -12.80 -5.97 -2.03
N VAL A 72 -11.64 -6.22 -2.64
CA VAL A 72 -10.38 -6.47 -1.93
C VAL A 72 -10.00 -5.25 -1.12
N LEU A 73 -10.02 -4.04 -1.71
CA LEU A 73 -9.74 -2.80 -0.98
C LEU A 73 -10.71 -2.55 0.17
N ALA A 74 -12.00 -2.81 -0.04
CA ALA A 74 -13.02 -2.69 1.01
C ALA A 74 -12.78 -3.69 2.13
N SER A 75 -12.46 -4.95 1.81
CA SER A 75 -12.14 -5.98 2.80
C SER A 75 -10.86 -5.66 3.58
N TYR A 76 -9.84 -5.12 2.90
CA TYR A 76 -8.60 -4.69 3.52
C TYR A 76 -8.83 -3.52 4.50
N LYS A 77 -9.65 -2.54 4.10
CA LYS A 77 -10.04 -1.41 4.96
C LYS A 77 -10.98 -1.80 6.11
N ALA A 78 -11.75 -2.87 5.94
CA ALA A 78 -12.68 -3.35 6.96
C ALA A 78 -11.96 -4.00 8.17
N VAL A 79 -10.74 -4.50 7.97
CA VAL A 79 -9.92 -5.03 9.05
C VAL A 79 -9.14 -3.89 9.69
N ASP A 80 -9.54 -3.49 10.89
CA ASP A 80 -8.77 -2.51 11.66
C ASP A 80 -7.41 -3.11 12.04
N PRO A 81 -6.29 -2.46 11.68
CA PRO A 81 -4.97 -2.96 12.01
C PRO A 81 -4.69 -2.91 13.52
N VAL A 82 -4.57 -4.08 14.15
CA VAL A 82 -4.29 -4.24 15.59
C VAL A 82 -2.95 -3.61 16.00
N TRP A 83 -1.99 -3.53 15.08
CA TRP A 83 -0.66 -2.97 15.35
C TRP A 83 -0.67 -1.51 15.81
N LYS A 84 -1.71 -0.75 15.45
CA LYS A 84 -1.86 0.64 15.93
C LYS A 84 -2.14 0.73 17.43
N ALA A 85 -2.66 -0.33 18.05
CA ALA A 85 -2.97 -0.33 19.48
C ALA A 85 -1.71 -0.44 20.36
N PHE A 86 -0.64 -1.04 19.85
CA PHE A 86 0.59 -1.30 20.61
C PHE A 86 1.83 -0.60 20.04
N THR A 87 1.70 0.15 18.95
CA THR A 87 2.80 0.93 18.38
C THR A 87 2.47 2.43 18.36
N LYS A 88 3.46 3.26 18.67
CA LYS A 88 3.33 4.72 18.59
C LYS A 88 3.94 5.21 17.28
N MET A 89 3.11 5.77 16.40
CA MET A 89 3.59 6.43 15.19
C MET A 89 4.15 7.81 15.53
N SER A 90 5.29 8.17 14.95
CA SER A 90 5.86 9.51 15.12
C SER A 90 6.61 9.96 13.87
N THR A 91 6.68 11.27 13.67
CA THR A 91 7.32 11.89 12.51
C THR A 91 8.57 12.64 12.95
N ASN A 92 9.70 12.44 12.26
CA ASN A 92 10.90 13.26 12.44
C ASN A 92 10.84 14.45 11.47
N ARG A 93 10.72 15.67 11.99
CA ARG A 93 10.58 16.92 11.20
C ARG A 93 11.93 17.46 10.69
N ASP A 94 13.03 17.03 11.30
CA ASP A 94 14.39 17.53 11.05
C ASP A 94 15.31 16.35 10.71
N PHE A 95 16.43 16.62 10.05
CA PHE A 95 17.48 15.66 9.68
C PHE A 95 18.41 15.31 10.83
N ARG A 96 18.30 16.02 11.97
CA ARG A 96 19.06 15.70 13.19
C ARG A 96 18.68 14.32 13.72
N VAL A 97 19.66 13.64 14.30
CA VAL A 97 19.45 12.35 14.98
C VAL A 97 18.50 12.57 16.16
N SER A 98 17.32 11.95 16.09
CA SER A 98 16.34 11.93 17.17
C SER A 98 16.50 10.63 17.95
N ARG A 99 16.83 10.74 19.25
CA ARG A 99 16.85 9.59 20.17
C ARG A 99 15.46 9.31 20.71
N ARG A 100 15.05 8.06 20.65
CA ARG A 100 13.85 7.55 21.30
C ARG A 100 14.28 6.62 22.42
N PHE A 101 13.86 6.94 23.64
CA PHE A 101 14.13 6.14 24.82
C PHE A 101 12.97 5.16 25.01
N ALA A 102 13.32 3.90 25.25
CA ALA A 102 12.41 2.86 25.70
C ALA A 102 12.81 2.50 27.13
N ILE A 103 11.91 2.74 28.08
CA ILE A 103 12.11 2.33 29.47
C ILE A 103 11.39 0.99 29.64
N THR A 104 12.13 -0.03 30.06
CA THR A 104 11.61 -1.37 30.30
C THR A 104 11.81 -1.72 31.77
N GLY A 105 10.78 -2.27 32.41
CA GLY A 105 10.79 -2.59 33.84
C GLY A 105 10.12 -1.52 34.70
N GLY A 106 9.90 -1.80 35.99
CA GLY A 106 9.07 -0.97 36.86
C GLY A 106 7.63 -1.47 37.06
N ASP A 107 7.14 -2.33 36.18
CA ASP A 107 5.76 -2.85 36.19
C ASP A 107 5.66 -4.26 36.82
N GLN A 108 6.61 -4.60 37.70
CA GLN A 108 6.55 -5.85 38.45
C GLN A 108 5.40 -5.81 39.46
N TYR A 109 4.87 -6.99 39.83
CA TYR A 109 3.87 -7.08 40.88
C TYR A 109 4.41 -6.48 42.19
N LEU A 110 3.60 -5.65 42.84
CA LEU A 110 3.94 -5.03 44.12
C LEU A 110 4.08 -6.12 45.18
N ALA A 111 5.25 -6.22 45.80
CA ALA A 111 5.48 -7.14 46.90
C ALA A 111 4.73 -6.69 48.17
N GLU A 112 4.32 -7.65 48.99
CA GLU A 112 3.72 -7.36 50.29
C GLU A 112 4.75 -6.71 51.22
N VAL A 113 4.45 -5.53 51.75
CA VAL A 113 5.30 -4.78 52.67
C VAL A 113 4.75 -4.92 54.08
N ALA A 114 5.56 -5.41 55.01
CA ALA A 114 5.19 -5.53 56.42
C ALA A 114 5.01 -4.14 57.08
N GLU A 115 4.30 -4.07 58.21
CA GLU A 115 4.10 -2.82 58.94
C GLU A 115 5.46 -2.23 59.38
N LYS A 116 5.77 -1.01 58.92
CA LYS A 116 7.08 -0.32 59.04
C LYS A 116 8.25 -0.97 58.26
N GLY A 117 7.96 -1.87 57.32
CA GLY A 117 8.96 -2.40 56.39
C GLY A 117 9.38 -1.39 55.30
N GLU A 118 10.55 -1.61 54.72
CA GLU A 118 11.07 -0.82 53.60
C GLU A 118 10.52 -1.33 52.26
N TYR A 119 10.24 -0.41 51.33
CA TYR A 119 9.78 -0.76 49.98
C TYR A 119 10.94 -1.31 49.15
N LEU A 120 10.69 -2.38 48.40
CA LEU A 120 11.68 -2.92 47.46
C LEU A 120 11.81 -1.99 46.26
N ALA A 121 13.05 -1.68 45.87
CA ALA A 121 13.34 -0.93 44.66
C ALA A 121 13.06 -1.80 43.43
N SER A 122 12.31 -1.28 42.47
CA SER A 122 12.20 -1.93 41.16
C SER A 122 13.36 -1.53 40.28
N GLU A 123 13.98 -2.52 39.65
CA GLU A 123 14.94 -2.30 38.58
C GLU A 123 14.22 -1.74 37.34
N ARG A 124 14.86 -0.78 36.67
CA ARG A 124 14.44 -0.22 35.39
C ARG A 124 15.65 -0.18 34.47
N THR A 125 15.45 -0.60 33.23
CA THR A 125 16.47 -0.56 32.18
C THR A 125 16.03 0.45 31.13
N GLU A 126 16.97 1.26 30.65
CA GLU A 126 16.75 2.23 29.58
C GLU A 126 17.49 1.78 28.33
N ASP A 127 16.74 1.63 27.23
CA ASP A 127 17.27 1.44 25.89
C ASP A 127 17.03 2.69 25.05
N TYR A 128 17.85 2.91 24.03
CA TYR A 128 17.66 4.02 23.09
C TYR A 128 17.79 3.57 21.64
N TYR A 129 17.00 4.22 20.78
CA TYR A 129 17.04 4.05 19.34
C TYR A 129 17.30 5.39 18.67
N ASP A 130 18.33 5.43 17.82
CA ASP A 130 18.65 6.59 16.99
C ASP A 130 17.84 6.53 15.69
N LEU A 131 17.04 7.57 15.43
CA LEU A 131 16.31 7.74 14.18
C LEU A 131 16.82 8.98 13.45
N SER A 132 17.30 8.81 12.22
CA SER A 132 17.68 9.91 11.34
C SER A 132 16.98 9.78 9.99
N VAL A 133 16.56 10.93 9.44
CA VAL A 133 16.07 11.00 8.07
C VAL A 133 17.26 11.29 7.17
N LEU A 134 17.41 10.53 6.08
CA LEU A 134 18.46 10.76 5.08
C LEU A 134 17.83 11.37 3.83
N LYS A 135 18.56 12.28 3.18
CA LYS A 135 18.16 12.90 1.93
C LYS A 135 19.07 12.41 0.81
N TYR A 136 18.48 11.85 -0.23
CA TYR A 136 19.17 11.44 -1.45
C TYR A 136 18.79 12.39 -2.59
N GLY A 137 19.75 12.73 -3.45
CA GLY A 137 19.52 13.62 -4.59
C GLY A 137 20.69 13.60 -5.56
N ARG A 138 20.40 13.80 -6.84
CA ARG A 138 21.38 13.96 -7.91
C ARG A 138 20.93 15.09 -8.83
N GLN A 139 21.86 15.93 -9.27
CA GLN A 139 21.62 17.01 -10.21
C GLN A 139 22.34 16.67 -11.52
N PHE A 140 21.72 17.04 -12.64
CA PHE A 140 22.30 16.94 -13.97
C PHE A 140 22.09 18.26 -14.69
N ASP A 141 23.18 18.92 -15.03
CA ASP A 141 23.16 20.22 -15.71
C ASP A 141 23.19 20.01 -17.23
N ILE A 142 22.28 20.68 -17.94
CA ILE A 142 22.15 20.59 -19.40
C ILE A 142 22.35 21.99 -19.97
N SER A 143 23.28 22.12 -20.93
CA SER A 143 23.43 23.36 -21.71
C SER A 143 22.44 23.38 -22.87
N TRP A 144 22.09 24.59 -23.35
CA TRP A 144 21.21 24.74 -24.51
C TRP A 144 21.80 24.11 -25.77
N GLU A 145 23.12 24.22 -25.98
CA GLU A 145 23.80 23.56 -27.10
C GLU A 145 23.72 22.03 -26.99
N THR A 146 23.77 21.47 -25.77
CA THR A 146 23.67 20.02 -25.55
C THR A 146 22.26 19.52 -25.87
N LEU A 147 21.23 20.32 -25.58
CA LEU A 147 19.85 20.02 -25.96
C LEU A 147 19.65 20.00 -27.49
N ILE A 148 20.30 20.94 -28.20
CA ILE A 148 20.21 21.02 -29.67
C ILE A 148 21.03 19.94 -30.36
N ASN A 149 22.19 19.58 -29.80
CA ASN A 149 23.11 18.61 -30.37
C ASN A 149 22.82 17.16 -29.92
N ASP A 150 21.67 16.88 -29.30
CA ASP A 150 21.31 15.52 -28.84
C ASP A 150 20.81 14.64 -30.01
N ASP A 151 21.74 14.26 -30.89
CA ASP A 151 21.46 13.39 -32.05
C ASP A 151 21.26 11.91 -31.66
N LEU A 152 21.71 11.51 -30.47
CA LEU A 152 21.60 10.14 -29.95
C LEU A 152 20.39 9.93 -29.02
N GLY A 153 19.64 11.00 -28.70
CA GLY A 153 18.51 10.95 -27.77
C GLY A 153 18.92 10.60 -26.34
N ALA A 154 20.20 10.78 -25.98
CA ALA A 154 20.77 10.34 -24.71
C ALA A 154 20.18 11.11 -23.52
N LEU A 155 19.66 12.33 -23.74
CA LEU A 155 19.01 13.12 -22.71
C LEU A 155 17.61 12.60 -22.37
N LYS A 156 16.96 11.89 -23.30
CA LYS A 156 15.58 11.39 -23.16
C LYS A 156 15.44 10.33 -22.06
N ASP A 157 16.50 9.57 -21.80
CA ASP A 157 16.55 8.52 -20.77
C ASP A 157 16.87 9.06 -19.35
N THR A 158 17.21 10.35 -19.23
CA THR A 158 17.64 10.95 -17.95
C THR A 158 16.55 10.88 -16.87
N PRO A 159 15.27 11.18 -17.16
CA PRO A 159 14.19 11.03 -16.17
C PRO A 159 14.03 9.58 -15.70
N GLU A 160 14.10 8.60 -16.60
CA GLU A 160 14.01 7.17 -16.25
C GLU A 160 15.21 6.71 -15.41
N ARG A 161 16.41 7.21 -15.71
CA ARG A 161 17.61 6.96 -14.91
C ARG A 161 17.48 7.53 -13.49
N PHE A 162 16.91 8.71 -13.34
CA PHE A 162 16.64 9.28 -12.02
C PHE A 162 15.52 8.55 -11.28
N ALA A 163 14.46 8.13 -11.97
CA ALA A 163 13.40 7.33 -11.37
C ALA A 163 13.95 5.99 -10.83
N ARG A 164 14.78 5.29 -11.62
CA ARG A 164 15.44 4.04 -11.18
C ARG A 164 16.41 4.24 -10.01
N ALA A 165 17.00 5.42 -9.86
CA ALA A 165 17.94 5.71 -8.78
C ALA A 165 17.25 6.14 -7.47
N ALA A 166 15.92 6.36 -7.49
CA ALA A 166 15.14 6.78 -6.34
C ALA A 166 14.48 5.61 -5.57
N VAL A 167 14.63 4.38 -6.08
CA VAL A 167 14.16 3.12 -5.48
C VAL A 167 15.28 2.50 -4.65
#